data_AF-A0AAD7YW55-F1
#
_entry.id   AF-A0AAD7YW55-F1
#
_cell.length_a   1.000
_cell.length_b   1.000
_cell.length_c   1.000
_cell.angle_alpha   90.00
_cell.angle_beta   90.00
_cell.angle_gamma   90.00
#
_symmetry.space_group_name_H-M   'P 1'
#
loop_
_entity.id
_entity.type
_entity.pdbx_description
1 polymer ?
#
loop_
_entity_poly.entity_id
_entity_poly.type
_entity_poly.pdbx_seq_one_letter_code
_entity_poly.pdbx_strand_id
1 'polypeptide(L)'
;MDQGIIRVLKSNFRKNLVLKIIANLDANENTSSAKHPKITILDAILMIYDAWNKLTSATIFNCYRHAGFVQDSLSVVSASDDDDDLPLSIWARALDKGLPMGNEELEQYSAIDDDLATCEEPTDENILQSVIHNGQDSDDNDDDGLEENCTTPTLSEALKAAEVLNVFVHSNFEDDNMKKMMSCLHNRIRTSYYRNKSQKQSKITDFLH
;
A
#
# COMPACT_ATOMS: atom_id res chain seq x y z
N MET A 1 -21.90 5.94 -3.58
CA MET A 1 -20.87 5.63 -4.59
C MET A 1 -20.02 4.50 -4.01
N ASP A 2 -20.04 3.34 -4.67
CA ASP A 2 -19.09 2.21 -4.52
C ASP A 2 -18.90 1.50 -3.17
N GLN A 3 -20.00 1.00 -2.56
CA GLN A 3 -19.89 0.11 -1.38
C GLN A 3 -18.98 -1.10 -1.63
N GLY A 4 -18.96 -1.66 -2.84
CA GLY A 4 -18.11 -2.82 -3.15
C GLY A 4 -16.62 -2.47 -3.22
N ILE A 5 -16.25 -1.48 -4.05
CA ILE A 5 -14.84 -1.13 -4.30
C ILE A 5 -14.20 -0.57 -3.03
N ILE A 6 -14.91 0.33 -2.33
CA ILE A 6 -14.43 0.92 -1.07
C ILE A 6 -14.23 -0.17 -0.02
N ARG A 7 -15.17 -1.12 0.09
CA ARG A 7 -15.06 -2.23 1.03
C ARG A 7 -13.85 -3.11 0.75
N VAL A 8 -13.58 -3.46 -0.51
CA VAL A 8 -12.40 -4.26 -0.87
C VAL A 8 -11.11 -3.49 -0.59
N LEU A 9 -11.06 -2.20 -0.93
CA LEU A 9 -9.90 -1.34 -0.66
C LEU A 9 -9.61 -1.27 0.85
N LYS A 10 -10.63 -0.98 1.67
CA LYS A 10 -10.53 -0.94 3.13
C LYS A 10 -10.08 -2.29 3.72
N SER A 11 -10.64 -3.40 3.24
CA SER A 11 -10.27 -4.75 3.68
C SER A 11 -8.79 -5.03 3.41
N ASN A 12 -8.31 -4.74 2.19
CA ASN A 12 -6.91 -4.93 1.83
C ASN A 12 -5.96 -4.00 2.61
N PHE A 13 -6.34 -2.74 2.82
CA PHE A 13 -5.60 -1.83 3.68
C PHE A 13 -5.47 -2.37 5.10
N ARG A 14 -6.57 -2.81 5.71
CA ARG A 14 -6.60 -3.36 7.07
C ARG A 14 -5.78 -4.64 7.22
N LYS A 15 -5.81 -5.52 6.21
CA LYS A 15 -4.92 -6.69 6.13
C LYS A 15 -3.44 -6.28 6.22
N ASN A 16 -3.03 -5.30 5.42
CA ASN A 16 -1.65 -4.80 5.43
C ASN A 16 -1.29 -4.11 6.76
N LEU A 17 -2.23 -3.39 7.36
CA LEU A 17 -2.06 -2.76 8.66
C LEU A 17 -1.81 -3.78 9.77
N VAL A 18 -2.61 -4.85 9.83
CA VAL A 18 -2.43 -5.95 10.79
C VAL A 18 -1.07 -6.61 10.61
N LEU A 19 -0.66 -6.91 9.37
CA LEU A 19 0.66 -7.48 9.08
C LEU A 19 1.81 -6.58 9.55
N LYS A 20 1.71 -5.27 9.33
CA LYS A 20 2.70 -4.30 9.80
C LYS A 20 2.77 -4.24 11.31
N ILE A 21 1.62 -4.29 11.99
CA ILE A 21 1.55 -4.32 13.46
C ILE A 21 2.25 -5.57 13.99
N ILE A 22 1.96 -6.75 13.42
CA ILE A 22 2.61 -8.02 13.80
C ILE A 22 4.13 -7.93 13.61
N ALA A 23 4.58 -7.50 12.43
CA ALA A 23 6.02 -7.36 12.16
C ALA A 23 6.73 -6.39 13.11
N ASN A 24 6.06 -5.29 13.48
CA ASN A 24 6.57 -4.35 14.48
C ASN A 24 6.65 -4.99 15.88
N LEU A 25 5.66 -5.80 16.28
CA LEU A 25 5.65 -6.50 17.57
C LEU A 25 6.78 -7.55 17.63
N ASP A 26 6.94 -8.37 16.59
CA ASP A 26 8.00 -9.37 16.49
C ASP A 26 9.40 -8.73 16.53
N ALA A 27 9.57 -7.57 15.88
CA ALA A 27 10.81 -6.80 15.95
C ALA A 27 11.07 -6.24 17.36
N ASN A 28 10.01 -5.83 18.06
CA ASN A 28 10.10 -5.25 19.39
C ASN A 28 10.38 -6.28 20.50
N GLU A 29 10.01 -7.56 20.34
CA GLU A 29 10.39 -8.64 21.28
C GLU A 29 11.91 -8.74 21.48
N ASN A 30 12.69 -8.34 20.47
CA ASN A 30 14.15 -8.32 20.52
C ASN A 30 14.75 -7.09 21.23
N THR A 31 13.91 -6.18 21.73
CA THR A 31 14.31 -4.96 22.46
C THR A 31 13.66 -4.91 23.83
N SER A 32 14.45 -4.60 24.86
CA SER A 32 14.05 -4.64 26.29
C SER A 32 12.96 -3.62 26.71
N SER A 33 12.33 -2.91 25.77
CA SER A 33 11.20 -2.02 26.06
C SER A 33 10.03 -2.35 25.13
N ALA A 34 8.88 -2.67 25.72
CA ALA A 34 7.63 -2.81 24.97
C ALA A 34 7.31 -1.47 24.29
N LYS A 35 7.51 -1.41 22.98
CA LYS A 35 7.25 -0.24 22.15
C LYS A 35 5.94 -0.49 21.40
N HIS A 36 5.04 0.49 21.43
CA HIS A 36 3.83 0.42 20.60
C HIS A 36 4.20 0.37 19.11
N PRO A 37 3.44 -0.36 18.28
CA PRO A 37 3.64 -0.37 16.84
C PRO A 37 3.54 1.07 16.31
N LYS A 38 4.56 1.53 15.58
CA LYS A 38 4.54 2.82 14.92
C LYS A 38 4.14 2.62 13.46
N ILE A 39 3.08 3.31 13.04
CA ILE A 39 2.63 3.39 11.65
C ILE A 39 2.86 4.83 11.21
N THR A 40 3.67 5.02 10.17
CA THR A 40 3.95 6.35 9.60
C THR A 40 2.91 6.70 8.54
N ILE A 41 2.81 7.98 8.17
CA ILE A 41 1.96 8.40 7.05
C ILE A 41 2.42 7.74 5.75
N LEU A 42 3.74 7.63 5.54
CA LEU A 42 4.32 6.90 4.41
C LEU A 42 3.88 5.43 4.37
N ASP A 43 3.88 4.73 5.52
CA ASP A 43 3.36 3.37 5.59
C ASP A 43 1.89 3.32 5.14
N ALA A 44 1.05 4.25 5.61
CA ALA A 44 -0.36 4.30 5.23
C ALA A 44 -0.56 4.55 3.73
N ILE A 45 0.19 5.48 3.13
CA ILE A 45 0.16 5.76 1.69
C ILE A 45 0.56 4.51 0.89
N LEU A 46 1.65 3.84 1.28
CA LEU A 46 2.09 2.61 0.62
C LEU A 46 1.05 1.49 0.75
N MET A 47 0.42 1.34 1.91
CA MET A 47 -0.66 0.36 2.11
C MET A 47 -1.88 0.64 1.23
N ILE A 48 -2.26 1.91 1.05
CA ILE A 48 -3.35 2.31 0.15
C ILE A 48 -2.98 2.00 -1.29
N TYR A 49 -1.75 2.32 -1.71
CA TYR A 49 -1.24 2.01 -3.05
C TYR A 49 -1.27 0.50 -3.31
N ASP A 50 -0.79 -0.31 -2.37
CA ASP A 50 -0.82 -1.77 -2.48
C ASP A 50 -2.25 -2.31 -2.51
N ALA A 51 -3.14 -1.77 -1.68
CA ALA A 51 -4.55 -2.16 -1.67
C ALA A 51 -5.26 -1.83 -2.98
N TRP A 52 -4.93 -0.69 -3.60
CA TRP A 52 -5.47 -0.29 -4.89
C TRP A 52 -4.99 -1.19 -6.02
N ASN A 53 -3.69 -1.54 -6.05
CA ASN A 53 -3.13 -2.39 -7.10
C ASN A 53 -3.62 -3.84 -7.05
N LYS A 54 -4.17 -4.27 -5.92
CA LYS A 54 -4.84 -5.57 -5.80
C LYS A 54 -6.24 -5.59 -6.40
N LEU A 55 -6.89 -4.43 -6.58
CA LEU A 55 -8.19 -4.37 -7.24
C LEU A 55 -8.04 -4.76 -8.70
N THR A 56 -8.59 -5.91 -9.07
CA THR A 56 -8.60 -6.34 -10.46
C THR A 56 -9.79 -5.72 -11.20
N SER A 57 -9.69 -5.64 -12.53
CA SER A 57 -10.83 -5.25 -13.36
C SER A 57 -12.05 -6.16 -13.13
N ALA A 58 -11.83 -7.43 -12.76
CA ALA A 58 -12.90 -8.36 -12.43
C ALA A 58 -13.56 -8.01 -11.08
N THR A 59 -12.79 -7.64 -10.07
CA THR A 59 -13.29 -7.16 -8.77
C THR A 59 -14.17 -5.93 -8.98
N ILE A 60 -13.70 -4.97 -9.77
CA ILE A 60 -14.43 -3.74 -10.10
C ILE A 60 -15.72 -4.10 -10.84
N PHE A 61 -15.64 -4.94 -11.87
CA PHE A 61 -16.82 -5.38 -12.62
C PHE A 61 -17.86 -6.06 -11.73
N ASN A 62 -17.43 -6.96 -10.84
CA ASN A 62 -18.30 -7.62 -9.88
C ASN A 62 -18.97 -6.61 -8.93
N CYS A 63 -18.25 -5.58 -8.48
CA CYS A 63 -18.83 -4.50 -7.69
C CYS A 63 -19.94 -3.75 -8.44
N TYR A 64 -19.69 -3.38 -9.71
CA TYR A 64 -20.69 -2.73 -10.57
C TYR A 64 -21.90 -3.64 -10.85
N ARG A 65 -21.67 -4.95 -11.00
CA ARG A 65 -22.73 -5.95 -11.14
C ARG A 65 -23.59 -6.02 -9.89
N HIS A 66 -22.97 -6.13 -8.71
CA HIS A 66 -23.70 -6.17 -7.43
C HIS A 66 -24.51 -4.89 -7.17
N ALA A 67 -24.04 -3.74 -7.64
CA ALA A 67 -24.76 -2.47 -7.55
C ALA A 67 -25.90 -2.34 -8.58
N GLY A 68 -26.13 -3.35 -9.43
CA GLY A 68 -27.23 -3.36 -10.41
C GLY A 68 -26.95 -2.56 -11.69
N PHE A 69 -25.73 -2.09 -11.91
CA PHE A 69 -25.36 -1.34 -13.11
C PHE A 69 -25.10 -2.22 -14.34
N VAL A 70 -24.91 -3.53 -14.15
CA VAL A 70 -24.66 -4.50 -15.22
C VAL A 70 -25.88 -5.42 -15.36
N GLN A 71 -26.44 -5.52 -16.57
CA GLN A 71 -27.50 -6.48 -16.88
C GLN A 71 -26.92 -7.90 -17.04
N ASP A 72 -27.64 -8.90 -16.55
CA ASP A 72 -27.23 -10.33 -16.50
C ASP A 72 -26.93 -11.00 -17.86
N SER A 73 -26.95 -10.28 -18.97
CA SER A 73 -26.75 -10.81 -20.32
C SER A 73 -25.28 -10.94 -20.75
N LEU A 74 -24.31 -10.40 -19.99
CA LEU A 74 -22.89 -10.63 -20.23
C LEU A 74 -22.34 -11.69 -19.27
N SER A 75 -22.37 -12.96 -19.69
CA SER A 75 -21.55 -14.01 -19.07
C SER A 75 -20.10 -13.86 -19.54
N VAL A 76 -19.37 -12.87 -19.03
CA VAL A 76 -17.92 -12.81 -19.21
C VAL A 76 -17.28 -13.41 -17.96
N VAL A 77 -16.84 -14.65 -18.15
CA VAL A 77 -15.68 -15.32 -17.54
C VAL A 77 -15.49 -15.05 -16.05
N SER A 78 -15.79 -16.06 -15.22
CA SER A 78 -15.17 -16.22 -13.90
C SER A 78 -13.68 -15.96 -14.03
N ALA A 79 -13.24 -14.79 -13.58
CA ALA A 79 -11.84 -14.48 -13.45
C ALA A 79 -11.26 -15.39 -12.37
N SER A 80 -10.25 -16.13 -12.80
CA SER A 80 -9.06 -16.57 -12.07
C SER A 80 -9.15 -16.77 -10.56
N ASP A 81 -8.65 -17.94 -10.17
CA ASP A 81 -8.26 -18.44 -8.86
C ASP A 81 -7.16 -17.57 -8.18
N ASP A 82 -7.28 -16.24 -8.21
CA ASP A 82 -6.34 -15.34 -7.55
C ASP A 82 -6.75 -15.18 -6.08
N ASP A 83 -5.85 -15.63 -5.20
CA ASP A 83 -5.87 -15.45 -3.73
C ASP A 83 -5.90 -13.96 -3.27
N ASP A 84 -5.94 -13.01 -4.20
CA ASP A 84 -5.73 -11.57 -3.94
C ASP A 84 -7.00 -10.80 -3.55
N ASP A 85 -8.19 -11.31 -3.91
CA ASP A 85 -9.50 -10.77 -3.47
C ASP A 85 -10.07 -11.51 -2.26
N LEU A 86 -9.22 -12.25 -1.54
CA LEU A 86 -9.63 -13.09 -0.45
C LEU A 86 -10.08 -12.24 0.76
N PRO A 87 -11.34 -12.39 1.24
CA PRO A 87 -11.81 -11.70 2.43
C PRO A 87 -10.86 -11.92 3.61
N LEU A 88 -10.72 -10.91 4.48
CA LEU A 88 -9.81 -10.94 5.62
C LEU A 88 -9.99 -12.21 6.48
N SER A 89 -11.24 -12.66 6.65
CA SER A 89 -11.60 -13.90 7.35
C SER A 89 -11.01 -15.16 6.71
N ILE A 90 -11.02 -15.26 5.37
CA ILE A 90 -10.50 -16.42 4.67
C ILE A 90 -8.96 -16.37 4.61
N TRP A 91 -8.36 -15.18 4.45
CA TRP A 91 -6.92 -15.00 4.55
C TRP A 91 -6.38 -15.35 5.95
N ALA A 92 -7.06 -14.88 7.00
CA ALA A 92 -6.71 -15.18 8.39
C ALA A 92 -6.78 -16.70 8.68
N ARG A 93 -7.77 -17.40 8.11
CA ARG A 93 -7.87 -18.86 8.21
C ARG A 93 -6.72 -19.58 7.50
N ALA A 94 -6.30 -19.09 6.34
CA ALA A 94 -5.22 -19.69 5.57
C ALA A 94 -3.85 -19.67 6.29
N LEU A 95 -3.68 -18.79 7.28
CA LEU A 95 -2.47 -18.71 8.11
C LEU A 95 -2.35 -19.85 9.16
N ASP A 96 -3.34 -20.74 9.24
CA ASP A 96 -3.34 -22.02 10.01
C ASP A 96 -2.68 -21.98 11.40
N LYS A 97 -3.05 -20.98 12.19
CA LYS A 97 -2.73 -20.93 13.62
C LYS A 97 -3.93 -20.42 14.38
N GLY A 98 -4.84 -21.33 14.73
CA GLY A 98 -6.01 -21.15 15.61
C GLY A 98 -6.13 -19.75 16.21
N LEU A 99 -6.54 -18.79 15.37
CA LEU A 99 -6.66 -17.41 15.80
C LEU A 99 -7.75 -17.40 16.86
N PRO A 100 -7.53 -16.75 18.01
CA PRO A 100 -8.57 -16.63 19.04
C PRO A 100 -9.78 -15.81 18.55
N MET A 101 -9.67 -15.22 17.36
CA MET A 101 -10.67 -14.38 16.72
C MET A 101 -11.45 -15.15 15.65
N GLY A 102 -12.78 -15.12 15.75
CA GLY A 102 -13.70 -15.75 14.80
C GLY A 102 -13.94 -14.92 13.53
N ASN A 103 -14.59 -15.52 12.52
CA ASN A 103 -14.92 -14.85 11.26
C ASN A 103 -15.78 -13.59 11.46
N GLU A 104 -16.72 -13.64 12.39
CA GLU A 104 -17.61 -12.53 12.68
C GLU A 104 -16.85 -11.31 13.21
N GLU A 105 -15.86 -11.51 14.07
CA GLU A 105 -15.03 -10.44 14.62
C GLU A 105 -14.14 -9.81 13.53
N LEU A 106 -13.64 -10.61 12.58
CA LEU A 106 -12.87 -10.12 11.42
C LEU A 106 -13.74 -9.34 10.43
N GLU A 107 -14.99 -9.76 10.25
CA GLU A 107 -15.98 -9.02 9.45
C GLU A 107 -16.36 -7.70 10.12
N GLN A 108 -16.61 -7.71 11.44
CA GLN A 108 -16.86 -6.49 12.22
C GLN A 108 -15.68 -5.51 12.15
N TYR A 109 -14.45 -6.02 12.27
CA TYR A 109 -13.25 -5.20 12.09
C TYR A 109 -13.18 -4.56 10.70
N SER A 110 -13.62 -5.29 9.67
CA SER A 110 -13.68 -4.78 8.30
C SER A 110 -14.82 -3.79 8.07
N ALA A 111 -15.85 -3.78 8.91
CA ALA A 111 -17.02 -2.91 8.79
C ALA A 111 -17.05 -1.76 9.83
N ILE A 112 -15.99 -1.62 10.64
CA ILE A 112 -15.96 -0.69 11.79
C ILE A 112 -16.24 0.78 11.45
N ASP A 113 -16.00 1.18 10.20
CA ASP A 113 -16.17 2.54 9.70
C ASP A 113 -17.24 2.63 8.60
N ASP A 114 -18.13 1.64 8.48
CA ASP A 114 -19.21 1.67 7.49
C ASP A 114 -20.26 2.73 7.84
N ASP A 115 -20.51 2.98 9.13
CA ASP A 115 -21.42 4.03 9.62
C ASP A 115 -20.72 5.39 9.82
N LEU A 116 -19.43 5.48 9.54
CA LEU A 116 -18.69 6.73 9.69
C LEU A 116 -18.98 7.64 8.49
N ALA A 117 -19.55 8.81 8.73
CA ALA A 117 -19.74 9.82 7.70
C ALA A 117 -18.37 10.26 7.15
N THR A 118 -18.08 9.91 5.89
CA THR A 118 -16.81 10.22 5.21
C THR A 118 -16.84 11.54 4.46
N CYS A 119 -18.03 12.08 4.20
CA CYS A 119 -18.26 13.38 3.62
C CYS A 119 -19.49 14.04 4.24
N GLU A 120 -19.52 15.37 4.23
CA GLU A 120 -20.74 16.12 4.52
C GLU A 120 -21.75 15.87 3.39
N GLU A 121 -23.03 15.66 3.74
CA GLU A 121 -24.08 15.61 2.73
C GLU A 121 -24.20 16.99 2.09
N PRO A 122 -23.93 17.14 0.77
CA PRO A 122 -24.02 18.44 0.15
C PRO A 122 -25.47 18.91 0.19
N THR A 123 -25.70 20.07 0.80
CA THR A 123 -27.02 20.71 0.76
C THR A 123 -27.34 21.15 -0.67
N ASP A 124 -28.64 21.25 -1.00
CA ASP A 124 -29.08 21.73 -2.32
C ASP A 124 -28.45 23.09 -2.68
N GLU A 125 -28.25 23.96 -1.68
CA GLU A 125 -27.55 25.25 -1.84
C GLU A 125 -26.08 25.06 -2.22
N ASN A 126 -25.34 24.15 -1.55
CA ASN A 126 -23.94 23.86 -1.90
C ASN A 126 -23.81 23.32 -3.33
N ILE A 127 -24.79 22.52 -3.79
CA ILE A 127 -24.82 21.99 -5.15
C ILE A 127 -25.04 23.14 -6.15
N LEU A 128 -26.01 24.02 -5.90
CA LEU A 128 -26.26 25.19 -6.76
C LEU A 128 -25.05 26.12 -6.83
N GLN A 129 -24.41 26.39 -5.70
CA GLN A 129 -23.20 27.23 -5.64
C GLN A 129 -22.03 26.62 -6.42
N SER A 130 -21.83 25.29 -6.37
CA SER A 130 -20.75 24.63 -7.13
C SER A 130 -20.93 24.71 -8.65
N VAL A 131 -22.17 24.62 -9.14
CA VAL A 131 -22.49 24.80 -10.58
C VAL A 131 -22.26 26.24 -11.03
N ILE A 132 -22.48 27.22 -10.15
CA ILE A 132 -22.28 28.65 -10.42
C ILE A 132 -20.79 29.03 -10.39
N HIS A 133 -20.01 28.46 -9.46
CA HIS A 133 -18.58 28.78 -9.27
C HIS A 133 -17.64 28.05 -10.24
N ASN A 134 -18.10 26.99 -10.92
CA ASN A 134 -17.29 26.22 -11.89
C ASN A 134 -16.85 27.00 -13.16
N GLY A 135 -17.13 28.30 -13.24
CA GLY A 135 -16.70 29.19 -14.33
C GLY A 135 -15.44 30.01 -14.05
N GLN A 136 -14.95 30.09 -12.80
CA GLN A 136 -13.77 30.90 -12.46
C GLN A 136 -12.95 30.24 -11.33
N ASP A 137 -11.70 29.94 -11.68
CA ASP A 137 -10.53 29.66 -10.84
C ASP A 137 -10.52 28.43 -9.92
N SER A 138 -9.53 27.58 -10.14
CA SER A 138 -8.85 26.82 -9.07
C SER A 138 -7.34 26.94 -9.28
N ASP A 139 -6.76 28.02 -8.76
CA ASP A 139 -5.33 28.11 -8.49
C ASP A 139 -5.10 27.49 -7.10
N ASP A 140 -4.97 26.17 -7.07
CA ASP A 140 -4.62 25.40 -5.86
C ASP A 140 -3.14 25.61 -5.56
N ASN A 141 -2.84 26.67 -4.80
CA ASN A 141 -1.59 26.79 -4.07
C ASN A 141 -1.73 26.08 -2.71
N ASP A 142 -1.52 24.77 -2.71
CA ASP A 142 -1.26 24.01 -1.49
C ASP A 142 0.24 24.12 -1.12
N ASP A 143 0.54 25.09 -0.24
CA ASP A 143 1.81 25.17 0.46
C ASP A 143 1.83 24.16 1.62
N ASP A 144 2.12 22.90 1.30
CA ASP A 144 2.32 21.83 2.28
C ASP A 144 3.75 21.86 2.85
N GLY A 145 3.99 22.85 3.71
CA GLY A 145 5.20 22.97 4.53
C GLY A 145 5.17 22.05 5.76
N LEU A 146 5.17 20.73 5.57
CA LEU A 146 5.43 19.77 6.65
C LEU A 146 6.52 18.78 6.21
N GLU A 147 7.78 19.15 6.43
CA GLU A 147 8.92 18.23 6.40
C GLU A 147 8.79 17.22 7.55
N GLU A 148 7.98 16.18 7.34
CA GLU A 148 8.08 14.95 8.10
C GLU A 148 9.48 14.39 7.84
N ASN A 149 10.33 14.35 8.89
CA ASN A 149 11.67 13.78 8.82
C ASN A 149 11.56 12.26 8.63
N CYS A 150 11.22 11.84 7.42
CA CYS A 150 11.38 10.48 6.97
C CYS A 150 12.88 10.20 6.93
N THR A 151 13.37 9.37 7.84
CA THR A 151 14.77 8.89 7.80
C THR A 151 14.91 8.00 6.57
N THR A 152 15.13 8.59 5.40
CA THR A 152 15.37 7.86 4.17
C THR A 152 16.64 7.04 4.34
N PRO A 153 16.62 5.73 4.03
CA PRO A 153 17.80 4.89 4.16
C PRO A 153 18.93 5.45 3.29
N THR A 154 20.14 5.41 3.80
CA THR A 154 21.34 5.79 3.04
C THR A 154 21.53 4.85 1.85
N LEU A 155 22.20 5.32 0.79
CA LEU A 155 22.52 4.45 -0.35
C LEU A 155 23.32 3.20 0.05
N SER A 156 24.09 3.25 1.13
CA SER A 156 24.81 2.09 1.65
C SER A 156 23.89 1.08 2.32
N GLU A 157 22.88 1.53 3.07
CA GLU A 157 21.89 0.65 3.69
C GLU A 157 21.00 0.00 2.63
N ALA A 158 20.57 0.77 1.64
CA ALA A 158 19.80 0.27 0.51
C ALA A 158 20.55 -0.82 -0.27
N LEU A 159 21.87 -0.64 -0.50
CA LEU A 159 22.69 -1.66 -1.17
C LEU A 159 22.78 -2.95 -0.36
N LYS A 160 23.05 -2.86 0.94
CA LYS A 160 23.09 -4.05 1.83
C LYS A 160 21.75 -4.77 1.87
N ALA A 161 20.65 -4.04 1.99
CA ALA A 161 19.30 -4.63 1.97
C ALA A 161 19.03 -5.34 0.64
N ALA A 162 19.41 -4.73 -0.49
CA ALA A 162 19.26 -5.33 -1.81
C ALA A 162 20.10 -6.60 -1.99
N GLU A 163 21.33 -6.65 -1.46
CA GLU A 163 22.16 -7.86 -1.48
C GLU A 163 21.52 -9.01 -0.70
N VAL A 164 21.03 -8.72 0.52
CA VAL A 164 20.34 -9.72 1.37
C VAL A 164 19.09 -10.24 0.67
N LEU A 165 18.24 -9.36 0.15
CA LEU A 165 17.04 -9.74 -0.59
C LEU A 165 17.37 -10.55 -1.85
N ASN A 166 18.42 -10.18 -2.58
CA ASN A 166 18.83 -10.89 -3.79
C ASN A 166 19.26 -12.33 -3.47
N VAL A 167 20.05 -12.54 -2.41
CA VAL A 167 20.41 -13.89 -1.95
C VAL A 167 19.17 -14.67 -1.53
N PHE A 168 18.31 -14.08 -0.70
CA PHE A 168 17.11 -14.74 -0.20
C PHE A 168 16.19 -15.21 -1.33
N VAL A 169 15.94 -14.37 -2.33
CA VAL A 169 15.07 -14.71 -3.47
C VAL A 169 15.64 -15.88 -4.28
N HIS A 170 16.95 -15.85 -4.57
CA HIS A 170 17.58 -16.93 -5.35
C HIS A 170 17.66 -18.26 -4.59
N SER A 171 17.69 -18.22 -3.25
CA SER A 171 17.76 -19.42 -2.42
C SER A 171 16.40 -20.04 -2.11
N ASN A 172 15.32 -19.26 -2.06
CA ASN A 172 14.02 -19.73 -1.55
C ASN A 172 12.90 -19.77 -2.59
N PHE A 173 13.05 -19.13 -3.75
CA PHE A 173 12.02 -19.11 -4.78
C PHE A 173 12.52 -19.82 -6.04
N GLU A 174 11.64 -20.60 -6.69
CA GLU A 174 11.96 -21.28 -7.94
C GLU A 174 11.71 -20.41 -9.18
N ASP A 175 10.81 -19.42 -9.08
CA ASP A 175 10.41 -18.52 -10.17
C ASP A 175 11.58 -17.71 -10.75
N ASP A 176 11.94 -18.04 -11.99
CA ASP A 176 13.03 -17.38 -12.74
C ASP A 176 12.72 -15.91 -13.08
N ASN A 177 11.44 -15.55 -13.27
CA ASN A 177 11.04 -14.17 -13.51
C ASN A 177 11.25 -13.33 -12.23
N MET A 178 10.88 -13.88 -11.07
CA MET A 178 11.11 -13.23 -9.78
C MET A 178 12.60 -13.03 -9.50
N LYS A 179 13.43 -14.07 -9.74
CA LYS A 179 14.91 -13.98 -9.62
C LYS A 179 15.50 -12.90 -10.53
N LYS A 180 15.02 -12.83 -11.78
CA LYS A 180 15.46 -11.83 -12.76
C LYS A 180 15.08 -10.41 -12.32
N MET A 181 13.85 -10.21 -11.85
CA MET A 181 13.38 -8.91 -11.35
C MET A 181 14.22 -8.43 -10.18
N MET A 182 14.49 -9.33 -9.21
CA MET A 182 15.32 -9.01 -8.04
C MET A 182 16.76 -8.67 -8.45
N SER A 183 17.34 -9.43 -9.40
CA SER A 183 18.67 -9.14 -9.95
C SER A 183 18.73 -7.76 -10.64
N CYS A 184 17.68 -7.39 -11.38
CA CYS A 184 17.56 -6.08 -12.01
C CYS A 184 17.51 -4.96 -10.97
N LEU A 185 16.68 -5.11 -9.92
CA LEU A 185 16.57 -4.15 -8.84
C LEU A 185 17.91 -3.96 -8.10
N HIS A 186 18.55 -5.06 -7.70
CA HIS A 186 19.85 -5.06 -7.05
C HIS A 186 20.91 -4.34 -7.93
N ASN A 187 20.97 -4.64 -9.22
CA ASN A 187 21.91 -3.98 -10.13
C ASN A 187 21.64 -2.47 -10.31
N ARG A 188 20.37 -2.04 -10.32
CA ARG A 188 20.03 -0.60 -10.36
C ARG A 188 20.51 0.11 -9.11
N ILE A 189 20.27 -0.46 -7.93
CA ILE A 189 20.72 0.10 -6.64
C ILE A 189 22.25 0.15 -6.59
N ARG A 190 22.92 -0.95 -6.97
CA ARG A 190 24.38 -1.03 -7.07
C ARG A 190 24.98 0.03 -8.00
N THR A 191 24.37 0.21 -9.17
CA THR A 191 24.80 1.24 -10.14
C THR A 191 24.65 2.64 -9.56
N SER A 192 23.53 2.93 -8.88
CA SER A 192 23.30 4.20 -8.21
C SER A 192 24.35 4.48 -7.11
N TYR A 193 24.69 3.46 -6.31
CA TYR A 193 25.71 3.56 -5.28
C TYR A 193 27.09 3.94 -5.83
N TYR A 194 27.56 3.24 -6.86
CA TYR A 194 28.86 3.54 -7.46
C TYR A 194 28.87 4.86 -8.22
N ARG A 195 27.77 5.24 -8.87
CA ARG A 195 27.64 6.55 -9.54
C ARG A 195 27.81 7.70 -8.53
N ASN A 196 27.14 7.64 -7.39
CA ASN A 196 27.24 8.66 -6.35
C ASN A 196 28.62 8.68 -5.67
N LYS A 197 29.27 7.52 -5.52
CA LYS A 197 30.63 7.45 -4.98
C LYS A 197 31.67 8.10 -5.91
N SER A 198 31.45 8.05 -7.23
CA SER A 198 32.31 8.67 -8.24
C SER A 198 32.04 10.16 -8.45
N GLN A 199 30.91 10.70 -7.98
CA GLN A 199 30.52 12.11 -8.09
C GLN A 199 30.87 12.96 -6.86
N LYS A 200 31.83 12.52 -6.02
CA LYS A 200 32.28 13.36 -4.89
C LYS A 200 32.78 14.71 -5.42
N GLN A 201 32.07 15.78 -5.02
CA GLN A 201 32.43 17.16 -5.30
C GLN A 201 33.89 17.39 -4.86
N SER A 202 34.78 17.65 -5.83
CA SER A 202 36.15 18.09 -5.56
C SER A 202 36.09 19.35 -4.71
N LYS A 203 36.86 19.41 -3.62
CA LYS A 203 36.92 20.62 -2.80
C LYS A 203 37.64 21.69 -3.60
N ILE A 204 37.32 22.98 -3.39
CA ILE A 204 38.02 24.07 -4.08
C ILE A 204 39.54 24.04 -3.82
N THR A 205 39.96 23.43 -2.72
CA THR A 205 41.36 23.16 -2.37
C THR A 205 42.05 22.19 -3.33
N ASP A 206 41.30 21.34 -4.03
CA ASP A 206 41.83 20.37 -4.99
C ASP A 206 42.20 21.03 -6.34
N PHE A 207 41.83 22.31 -6.54
CA PHE A 207 42.08 23.09 -7.76
C PHE A 207 43.12 24.20 -7.60
N LEU A 208 43.62 24.43 -6.37
CA LEU A 208 44.67 25.42 -6.11
C LEU A 208 46.01 24.69 -6.02
N HIS A 209 46.66 24.48 -7.18
CA HIS A 209 48.00 23.92 -7.27
C HIS A 209 48.95 24.84 -8.05
#